data_AF-A0A3C0PEN1-F1
#
_entry.id   AF-A0A3C0PEN1-F1
#
_cell.length_a   1.000
_cell.length_b   1.000
_cell.length_c   1.000
_cell.angle_alpha   90.00
_cell.angle_beta   90.00
_cell.angle_gamma   90.00
#
_symmetry.space_group_name_H-M   'P 1'
#
loop_
_entity.id
_entity.type
_entity.pdbx_description
1 polymer ?
#
loop_
_entity_poly.entity_id
_entity_poly.type
_entity_poly.pdbx_seq_one_letter_code
_entity_poly.pdbx_strand_id
1 'polypeptide(L)'
;MHHVKQLILVAALSINGAICAMPQDKYDSTSKNREVENRIALELGLTADQNTKLKTLHSEIKIAHKEHIEKIKALREKSREELLKAKPDKTILYGFAGEIGALQKIMAEKEADHLLKIKAILTPEQFDKLLSRNFTKKVGPPPQDEHGPDDK
;
A
#
# COMPACT_ATOMS: atom_id res chain seq x y z
N MET A 1 -43.35 19.24 40.60
CA MET A 1 -43.19 20.70 40.78
C MET A 1 -41.82 21.10 40.26
N HIS A 2 -41.83 21.97 39.26
CA HIS A 2 -40.77 22.90 38.77
C HIS A 2 -39.41 22.30 38.36
N HIS A 3 -39.10 22.23 37.06
CA HIS A 3 -38.46 23.28 36.23
C HIS A 3 -37.12 23.74 36.83
N VAL A 4 -35.99 23.62 36.11
CA VAL A 4 -35.37 24.65 35.23
C VAL A 4 -34.26 23.92 34.44
N LYS A 5 -34.28 23.71 33.10
CA LYS A 5 -34.07 24.61 31.94
C LYS A 5 -32.96 25.67 32.07
N GLN A 6 -31.73 25.28 31.75
CA GLN A 6 -30.60 26.16 31.31
C GLN A 6 -29.88 25.34 30.22
N LEU A 7 -30.18 25.39 28.92
CA LEU A 7 -29.99 26.46 27.93
C LEU A 7 -28.64 27.20 28.06
N ILE A 8 -27.55 26.54 27.67
CA ILE A 8 -26.33 27.23 27.22
C ILE A 8 -26.17 27.02 25.72
N LEU A 9 -26.49 28.12 25.04
CA LEU A 9 -26.25 28.45 23.64
C LEU A 9 -24.79 28.93 23.50
N VAL A 10 -24.27 28.92 22.27
CA VAL A 10 -23.07 29.67 21.78
C VAL A 10 -21.72 28.96 22.03
N ALA A 11 -20.81 28.75 21.08
CA ALA A 11 -20.67 29.19 19.70
C ALA A 11 -20.02 28.08 18.85
N ALA A 12 -20.62 27.78 17.71
CA ALA A 12 -19.95 27.10 16.60
C ALA A 12 -19.06 28.11 15.86
N LEU A 13 -17.77 28.13 16.18
CA LEU A 13 -16.75 28.78 15.35
C LEU A 13 -16.37 27.82 14.24
N SER A 14 -17.16 27.86 13.16
CA SER A 14 -16.82 27.23 11.89
C SER A 14 -15.65 27.99 11.26
N ILE A 15 -14.43 27.58 11.59
CA ILE A 15 -13.23 28.01 10.86
C ILE A 15 -13.31 27.33 9.48
N ASN A 16 -13.84 28.08 8.51
CA ASN A 16 -13.67 27.82 7.09
C ASN A 16 -12.19 28.02 6.74
N GLY A 17 -11.36 27.03 7.10
CA GLY A 17 -10.03 26.89 6.54
C GLY A 17 -10.18 26.55 5.07
N ALA A 18 -9.98 27.54 4.20
CA ALA A 18 -9.76 27.34 2.78
C ALA A 18 -8.50 26.48 2.63
N ILE A 19 -8.69 25.16 2.58
CA ILE A 19 -7.66 24.24 2.11
C ILE A 19 -7.44 24.63 0.66
N CYS A 20 -6.31 25.27 0.36
CA CYS A 20 -5.76 25.33 -0.97
C CYS A 20 -5.61 23.88 -1.44
N ALA A 21 -6.63 23.41 -2.16
CA ALA A 21 -6.59 22.16 -2.89
C ALA A 21 -5.52 22.36 -3.98
N MET A 22 -4.29 22.00 -3.63
CA MET A 22 -3.24 21.78 -4.60
C MET A 22 -3.82 20.86 -5.67
N PRO A 23 -3.80 21.23 -6.96
CA PRO A 23 -4.21 20.32 -8.02
C PRO A 23 -3.32 19.08 -7.88
N GLN A 24 -3.92 17.98 -7.41
CA GLN A 24 -3.30 16.68 -7.57
C GLN A 24 -3.35 16.41 -9.06
N ASP A 25 -2.28 16.78 -9.75
CA ASP A 25 -1.96 16.25 -11.06
C ASP A 25 -1.98 14.73 -10.90
N LYS A 26 -3.12 14.15 -11.30
CA LYS A 26 -3.33 12.71 -11.31
C LYS A 26 -2.39 12.17 -12.37
N TYR A 27 -1.15 11.90 -11.96
CA TYR A 27 -0.21 11.12 -12.74
C TYR A 27 -0.95 9.82 -13.08
N ASP A 28 -1.29 9.64 -14.37
CA ASP A 28 -2.01 8.48 -14.90
C ASP A 28 -1.13 7.24 -14.78
N SER A 29 -0.97 6.76 -13.54
CA SER A 29 -0.29 5.52 -13.19
C SER A 29 -1.06 4.29 -13.67
N THR A 30 -2.28 4.47 -14.19
CA THR A 30 -3.09 3.40 -14.77
C THR A 30 -2.61 2.98 -16.16
N SER A 31 -2.07 3.89 -16.98
CA SER A 31 -1.56 3.56 -18.32
C SER A 31 -0.30 2.67 -18.27
N LYS A 32 0.73 3.07 -17.53
CA LYS A 32 1.99 2.31 -17.38
C LYS A 32 1.78 0.92 -16.79
N ASN A 33 0.86 0.78 -15.82
CA ASN A 33 0.57 -0.54 -15.23
C ASN A 33 -0.09 -1.49 -16.24
N ARG A 34 -0.99 -0.99 -17.10
CA ARG A 34 -1.62 -1.79 -18.15
C ARG A 34 -0.63 -2.27 -19.20
N GLU A 35 0.32 -1.43 -19.59
CA GLU A 35 1.39 -1.83 -20.53
C GLU A 35 2.25 -2.95 -19.96
N VAL A 36 2.63 -2.85 -18.69
CA VAL A 36 3.41 -3.89 -18.01
C VAL A 36 2.62 -5.20 -17.98
N GLU A 37 1.36 -5.17 -17.54
CA GLU A 37 0.46 -6.35 -17.49
C GLU A 37 0.31 -7.02 -18.86
N ASN A 38 0.03 -6.23 -19.90
CA ASN A 38 -0.12 -6.74 -21.27
C ASN A 38 1.18 -7.39 -21.78
N ARG A 39 2.34 -6.80 -21.47
CA ARG A 39 3.62 -7.40 -21.81
C ARG A 39 3.83 -8.74 -21.10
N ILE A 40 3.46 -8.87 -19.81
CA ILE A 40 3.56 -10.17 -19.11
C ILE A 40 2.68 -11.21 -19.81
N ALA A 41 1.44 -10.83 -20.15
CA ALA A 41 0.49 -11.75 -20.78
C ALA A 41 1.01 -12.29 -22.13
N LEU A 42 1.62 -11.42 -22.93
CA LEU A 42 2.27 -11.79 -24.20
C LEU A 42 3.50 -12.67 -23.97
N GLU A 43 4.38 -12.30 -23.04
CA GLU A 43 5.60 -13.07 -22.72
C GLU A 43 5.28 -14.48 -22.24
N LEU A 44 4.23 -14.66 -21.44
CA LEU A 44 3.82 -15.97 -20.91
C LEU A 44 2.92 -16.75 -21.87
N GLY A 45 2.51 -16.16 -22.99
CA GLY A 45 1.57 -16.80 -23.93
C GLY A 45 0.24 -17.16 -23.26
N LEU A 46 -0.31 -16.26 -22.44
CA LEU A 46 -1.55 -16.52 -21.71
C LEU A 46 -2.74 -16.60 -22.65
N THR A 47 -3.63 -17.56 -22.41
CA THR A 47 -4.94 -17.57 -23.06
C THR A 47 -5.81 -16.42 -22.55
N ALA A 48 -6.87 -16.06 -23.30
CA ALA A 48 -7.83 -15.04 -22.87
C ALA A 48 -8.47 -15.38 -21.51
N ASP A 49 -8.76 -16.67 -21.29
CA ASP A 49 -9.34 -17.16 -20.04
C ASP A 49 -8.35 -17.08 -18.87
N GLN A 50 -7.10 -17.48 -19.07
CA GLN A 50 -6.05 -17.35 -18.05
C GLN A 50 -5.83 -15.88 -17.69
N ASN A 51 -5.74 -15.00 -18.70
CA ASN A 51 -5.55 -13.57 -18.49
C ASN A 51 -6.71 -12.95 -17.69
N THR A 52 -7.94 -13.34 -17.99
CA THR A 52 -9.13 -12.87 -17.25
C THR A 52 -9.09 -13.31 -15.79
N LYS A 53 -8.77 -14.60 -15.54
CA LYS A 53 -8.66 -15.13 -14.17
C LYS A 53 -7.56 -14.43 -13.37
N LEU A 54 -6.39 -14.21 -13.97
CA LEU A 54 -5.28 -13.52 -13.31
C LEU A 54 -5.61 -12.06 -13.00
N LYS A 55 -6.27 -11.34 -13.92
CA LYS A 55 -6.71 -9.96 -13.68
C LYS A 55 -7.65 -9.86 -12.49
N THR A 56 -8.64 -10.75 -12.41
CA THR A 56 -9.54 -10.82 -11.25
C THR A 56 -8.76 -11.08 -9.98
N LEU A 57 -7.87 -12.08 -10.00
CA LEU A 57 -7.08 -12.46 -8.84
C LEU A 57 -6.13 -11.33 -8.37
N HIS A 58 -5.52 -10.58 -9.28
CA HIS A 58 -4.71 -9.40 -8.97
C HIS A 58 -5.55 -8.25 -8.37
N SER A 59 -6.78 -8.06 -8.88
CA SER A 59 -7.69 -7.05 -8.34
C SER A 59 -8.09 -7.38 -6.90
N GLU A 60 -8.43 -8.64 -6.63
CA GLU A 60 -8.81 -9.13 -5.30
C GLU A 60 -7.70 -8.89 -4.27
N ILE A 61 -6.46 -9.31 -4.57
CA ILE A 61 -5.35 -9.13 -3.65
C ILE A 61 -5.01 -7.65 -3.45
N LYS A 62 -5.10 -6.82 -4.50
CA LYS A 62 -4.89 -5.38 -4.42
C LYS A 62 -5.90 -4.72 -3.49
N ILE A 63 -7.18 -5.08 -3.59
CA ILE A 63 -8.24 -4.59 -2.71
C ILE A 63 -7.96 -5.02 -1.27
N ALA A 64 -7.64 -6.30 -1.05
CA ALA A 64 -7.34 -6.83 0.27
C ALA A 64 -6.11 -6.15 0.91
N HIS A 65 -5.08 -5.85 0.13
CA HIS A 65 -3.87 -5.18 0.62
C HIS A 65 -4.10 -3.70 0.92
N LYS A 66 -4.97 -3.03 0.16
CA LYS A 66 -5.21 -1.59 0.32
C LYS A 66 -5.63 -1.26 1.76
N GLU A 67 -6.55 -2.02 2.33
CA GLU A 67 -7.01 -1.80 3.70
C GLU A 67 -5.88 -1.94 4.73
N HIS A 68 -5.08 -3.00 4.62
CA HIS A 68 -3.95 -3.22 5.53
C HIS A 68 -2.85 -2.15 5.39
N ILE A 69 -2.57 -1.71 4.16
CA ILE A 69 -1.61 -0.63 3.91
C ILE A 69 -2.05 0.68 4.57
N GLU A 70 -3.33 1.05 4.44
CA GLU A 70 -3.84 2.26 5.10
C GLU A 70 -3.80 2.14 6.63
N LYS A 71 -4.10 0.97 7.19
CA LYS A 71 -3.93 0.72 8.64
C LYS A 71 -2.47 0.85 9.08
N ILE A 72 -1.52 0.27 8.34
CA ILE A 72 -0.08 0.40 8.62
C ILE A 72 0.35 1.86 8.57
N LYS A 73 -0.11 2.64 7.58
CA LYS A 73 0.20 4.08 7.49
C LYS A 73 -0.32 4.83 8.72
N ALA A 74 -1.56 4.59 9.12
CA ALA A 74 -2.14 5.21 10.31
C ALA A 74 -1.36 4.86 11.59
N LEU A 75 -0.92 3.61 11.74
CA LEU A 75 -0.09 3.18 12.89
C LEU A 75 1.30 3.83 12.88
N ARG A 76 1.89 4.02 11.70
CA ARG A 76 3.16 4.76 11.56
C ARG A 76 3.01 6.23 11.91
N GLU A 77 1.88 6.85 11.56
CA GLU A 77 1.60 8.23 11.96
C GLU A 77 1.49 8.34 13.49
N LYS A 78 0.69 7.48 14.12
CA LYS A 78 0.56 7.42 15.58
C LYS A 78 1.90 7.18 16.29
N SER A 79 2.74 6.32 15.71
CA SER A 79 4.09 6.08 16.22
C SER A 79 4.96 7.34 16.12
N ARG A 80 4.87 8.10 15.03
CA ARG A 80 5.54 9.40 14.89
C ARG A 80 5.01 10.42 15.91
N GLU A 81 3.70 10.51 16.09
CA GLU A 81 3.07 11.38 17.08
C GLU A 81 3.54 11.07 18.51
N GLU A 82 3.65 9.79 18.87
CA GLU A 82 4.17 9.35 20.17
C GLU A 82 5.63 9.78 20.39
N LEU A 83 6.47 9.64 19.35
CA LEU A 83 7.88 10.05 19.40
C LEU A 83 8.07 11.56 19.54
N LEU A 84 7.08 12.37 19.13
CA LEU A 84 7.13 13.82 19.27
C LEU A 84 6.73 14.33 20.66
N LYS A 85 6.25 13.45 21.56
CA LYS A 85 5.92 13.83 22.94
C LYS A 85 7.19 14.16 23.74
N ALA A 86 7.05 15.03 24.74
CA ALA A 86 8.16 15.36 25.66
C ALA A 86 8.72 14.15 26.42
N LYS A 87 7.89 13.12 26.64
CA LYS A 87 8.28 11.83 27.23
C LYS A 87 7.58 10.70 26.47
N PRO A 88 8.19 10.19 25.39
CA PRO A 88 7.62 9.09 24.62
C PRO A 88 7.49 7.82 25.46
N ASP A 89 6.39 7.09 25.28
CA ASP A 89 6.14 5.81 25.94
C ASP A 89 6.61 4.64 25.06
N LYS A 90 7.64 3.95 25.52
CA LYS A 90 8.20 2.76 24.88
C LYS A 90 7.18 1.63 24.70
N THR A 91 6.28 1.45 25.66
CA THR A 91 5.26 0.39 25.64
C THR A 91 4.25 0.65 24.53
N ILE A 92 3.84 1.91 24.35
CA ILE A 92 2.93 2.32 23.28
C ILE A 92 3.57 2.08 21.91
N LEU A 93 4.83 2.49 21.73
CA LEU A 93 5.58 2.27 20.49
C LEU A 93 5.70 0.78 20.13
N TYR A 94 5.96 -0.07 21.14
CA TYR A 94 5.99 -1.51 20.95
C TYR A 94 4.62 -2.10 20.62
N GLY A 95 3.54 -1.54 21.18
CA GLY A 95 2.18 -1.86 20.77
C GLY A 95 1.96 -1.62 19.28
N PHE A 96 2.30 -0.42 18.78
CA PHE A 96 2.17 -0.08 17.36
C PHE A 96 3.03 -1.00 16.46
N ALA A 97 4.26 -1.30 16.88
CA ALA A 97 5.13 -2.22 16.14
C ALA A 97 4.53 -3.64 16.06
N GLY A 98 3.93 -4.13 17.15
CA GLY A 98 3.23 -5.41 17.18
C GLY A 98 2.04 -5.46 16.23
N GLU A 99 1.22 -4.41 16.22
CA GLU A 99 0.07 -4.30 15.30
C GLU A 99 0.49 -4.24 13.83
N ILE A 100 1.54 -3.48 13.51
CA ILE A 100 2.13 -3.45 12.16
C ILE A 100 2.60 -4.85 11.76
N GLY A 101 3.32 -5.54 12.64
CA GLY A 101 3.80 -6.90 12.39
C GLY A 101 2.66 -7.89 12.12
N ALA A 102 1.57 -7.79 12.87
CA ALA A 102 0.38 -8.62 12.65
C ALA A 102 -0.27 -8.38 11.27
N LEU A 103 -0.41 -7.11 10.86
CA LEU A 103 -0.93 -6.76 9.53
C LEU A 103 -0.02 -7.25 8.41
N GLN A 104 1.29 -7.11 8.56
CA GLN A 104 2.27 -7.60 7.59
C GLN A 104 2.23 -9.13 7.46
N LYS A 105 2.06 -9.85 8.57
CA LYS A 105 1.88 -11.30 8.56
C LYS A 105 0.64 -11.70 7.73
N ILE A 106 -0.50 -11.06 7.98
CA ILE A 106 -1.73 -11.33 7.22
C ILE A 106 -1.52 -11.07 5.72
N MET A 107 -0.86 -9.97 5.36
CA MET A 107 -0.54 -9.68 3.95
C MET A 107 0.35 -10.77 3.34
N ALA A 108 1.38 -11.23 4.05
CA ALA A 108 2.28 -12.28 3.57
C ALA A 108 1.54 -13.63 3.37
N GLU A 109 0.63 -13.99 4.27
CA GLU A 109 -0.22 -15.17 4.14
C GLU A 109 -1.11 -15.06 2.89
N LYS A 110 -1.73 -13.89 2.66
CA LYS A 110 -2.56 -13.65 1.47
C LYS A 110 -1.76 -13.66 0.18
N GLU A 111 -0.52 -13.19 0.20
CA GLU A 111 0.38 -13.25 -0.95
C GLU A 111 0.79 -14.68 -1.27
N ALA A 112 1.07 -15.50 -0.25
CA ALA A 112 1.33 -16.93 -0.43
C ALA A 112 0.12 -17.65 -1.06
N ASP A 113 -1.09 -17.43 -0.52
CA ASP A 113 -2.34 -17.96 -1.07
C ASP A 113 -2.55 -17.51 -2.53
N HIS A 114 -2.25 -16.25 -2.81
CA HIS A 114 -2.36 -15.67 -4.14
C HIS A 114 -1.42 -16.34 -5.14
N LEU A 115 -0.16 -16.57 -4.77
CA LEU A 115 0.81 -17.28 -5.61
C LEU A 115 0.40 -18.73 -5.88
N LEU A 116 -0.18 -19.42 -4.89
CA LEU A 116 -0.73 -20.77 -5.09
C LEU A 116 -1.89 -20.77 -6.09
N LYS A 117 -2.77 -19.77 -6.04
CA LYS A 117 -3.87 -19.61 -7.00
C LYS A 117 -3.35 -19.29 -8.41
N ILE A 118 -2.31 -18.46 -8.54
CA ILE A 118 -1.64 -18.22 -9.83
C ILE A 118 -1.09 -19.53 -10.40
N LYS A 119 -0.39 -20.30 -9.57
CA LYS A 119 0.19 -21.59 -9.98
C LYS A 119 -0.88 -22.56 -10.51
N ALA A 120 -2.09 -22.53 -9.96
CA ALA A 120 -3.20 -23.36 -10.42
C ALA A 120 -3.81 -22.91 -11.77
N ILE A 121 -3.60 -21.66 -12.20
CA ILE A 121 -4.10 -21.12 -13.47
C ILE A 121 -3.10 -21.33 -14.61
N LEU A 122 -1.81 -21.25 -14.31
CA LEU A 122 -0.71 -21.35 -15.28
C LEU A 122 -0.31 -22.80 -15.52
N THR A 123 0.25 -23.09 -16.71
CA THR A 123 0.98 -24.35 -16.91
C THR A 123 2.30 -24.33 -16.11
N PRO A 124 2.90 -25.49 -15.81
CA PRO A 124 4.20 -25.54 -15.15
C PRO A 124 5.27 -24.68 -15.85
N GLU A 125 5.33 -24.73 -17.18
CA GLU A 125 6.29 -23.98 -17.99
C GLU A 125 6.06 -22.47 -17.92
N GLN A 126 4.78 -22.05 -17.93
CA GLN A 126 4.40 -20.65 -17.76
C GLN A 126 4.77 -20.14 -16.35
N PHE A 127 4.57 -20.97 -15.33
CA PHE A 127 4.90 -20.62 -13.95
C PHE A 127 6.41 -20.51 -13.73
N ASP A 128 7.20 -21.43 -14.29
CA ASP A 128 8.67 -21.37 -14.22
C ASP A 128 9.22 -20.11 -14.92
N LYS A 129 8.63 -19.75 -16.07
CA LYS A 129 8.95 -18.51 -16.78
C LYS A 129 8.61 -17.27 -15.95
N LEU A 130 7.46 -17.28 -15.26
CA LEU A 130 7.05 -16.21 -14.36
C LEU A 130 8.06 -16.03 -13.20
N LEU A 131 8.48 -17.13 -12.55
CA LEU A 131 9.45 -17.08 -11.45
C LEU A 131 10.80 -16.54 -11.92
N SER A 132 11.31 -17.06 -13.03
CA SER A 132 12.61 -16.64 -13.60
C SER A 132 12.66 -15.13 -13.87
N ARG A 133 11.53 -14.53 -14.25
CA ARG A 133 11.41 -13.10 -14.47
C ARG A 133 11.46 -12.27 -13.18
N ASN A 134 10.81 -12.75 -12.12
CA ASN A 134 10.77 -12.05 -10.84
C ASN A 134 12.11 -12.12 -10.09
N PHE A 135 12.87 -13.21 -10.24
CA PHE A 135 14.20 -13.35 -9.63
C PHE A 135 15.30 -12.57 -10.36
N THR A 136 15.13 -12.26 -11.65
CA THR A 136 16.14 -11.55 -12.47
C THR A 136 16.06 -10.04 -12.37
N LYS A 137 14.93 -9.47 -11.90
CA LYS A 137 14.90 -8.11 -11.36
C LYS A 137 15.55 -8.09 -9.97
N LYS A 138 16.83 -8.48 -9.90
CA LYS A 138 17.64 -8.12 -8.74
C LYS A 138 17.57 -6.61 -8.60
N VAL A 139 17.06 -6.19 -7.45
CA VAL A 139 17.27 -4.90 -6.81
C VAL A 139 18.78 -4.68 -6.74
N GLY A 140 19.38 -4.24 -7.85
CA GLY A 140 20.60 -3.47 -7.75
C GLY A 140 20.27 -2.25 -6.89
N PRO A 141 21.21 -1.77 -6.06
CA PRO A 141 21.03 -0.48 -5.42
C PRO A 141 20.60 0.54 -6.50
N PRO A 142 19.66 1.44 -6.18
CA PRO A 142 19.34 2.53 -7.12
C PRO A 142 20.65 3.17 -7.57
N PRO A 143 20.78 3.58 -8.83
CA PRO A 143 21.97 4.28 -9.31
C PRO A 143 22.34 5.31 -8.24
N GLN A 144 23.51 5.15 -7.63
CA GLN A 144 24.01 6.21 -6.76
C GLN A 144 24.29 7.33 -7.74
N ASP A 145 23.41 8.33 -7.77
CA ASP A 145 23.70 9.60 -8.42
C ASP A 145 25.02 10.04 -7.79
N GLU A 146 26.11 9.88 -8.55
CA GLU A 146 27.44 10.25 -8.09
C GLU A 146 27.34 11.72 -7.71
N HIS A 147 27.33 12.00 -6.39
CA HIS A 147 27.59 13.33 -5.89
C HIS A 147 28.98 13.64 -6.41
N GLY A 148 29.02 14.37 -7.53
CA GLY A 148 30.23 14.97 -8.06
C GLY A 148 30.92 15.72 -6.92
N PRO A 149 32.25 15.69 -6.87
CA PRO A 149 32.98 16.34 -5.80
C PRO A 149 32.55 17.80 -5.72
N ASP A 150 32.05 18.20 -4.55
CA ASP A 150 31.82 19.60 -4.22
C ASP A 150 33.17 20.33 -4.37
N ASP A 151 33.28 21.10 -5.46
CA ASP A 151 34.40 22.01 -5.69
C ASP A 151 34.44 23.00 -4.53
N LYS A 152 35.56 22.97 -3.80
CA LYS A 152 35.93 23.88 -2.71
C LYS A 152 36.44 25.22 -3.22
#